data_AF-A0AAD5P6W3-F1
#
_entry.id   AF-A0AAD5P6W3-F1
#
_cell.length_a   1.000
_cell.length_b   1.000
_cell.length_c   1.000
_cell.angle_alpha   90.00
_cell.angle_beta   90.00
_cell.angle_gamma   90.00
#
_symmetry.space_group_name_H-M   'P 1'
#
loop_
_entity.id
_entity.type
_entity.pdbx_description
1 polymer ?
#
loop_
_entity_poly.entity_id
_entity_poly.type
_entity_poly.pdbx_seq_one_letter_code
_entity_poly.pdbx_strand_id
1 'polypeptide(L)'
;MQAVSQYNKDRWDKALDIYDFDIGEYVKLTHEGCYGLEPQYKGPYVVVDKNPDFATYKIETIQGKVLDSWIHMDCLVKVTANLFRNQEVKKYLILTLILKNKYGN
;
A
#
# COMPACT_ATOMS: atom_id res chain seq x y z
N MET A 1 -38.61 -14.71 3.73
CA MET A 1 -37.61 -14.69 2.62
C MET A 1 -36.24 -14.18 3.11
N GLN A 2 -35.78 -14.59 4.31
CA GLN A 2 -34.51 -14.13 4.90
C GLN A 2 -33.37 -15.16 4.76
N ALA A 3 -33.70 -16.45 4.67
CA ALA A 3 -32.74 -17.55 4.65
C ALA A 3 -31.76 -17.50 3.46
N VAL A 4 -32.22 -17.05 2.27
CA VAL A 4 -31.36 -16.92 1.09
C VAL A 4 -30.38 -15.75 1.23
N SER A 5 -30.81 -14.65 1.88
CA SER A 5 -29.95 -13.47 2.07
C SER A 5 -28.78 -13.76 3.01
N GLN A 6 -29.03 -14.46 4.12
CA GLN A 6 -27.99 -14.81 5.08
C GLN A 6 -27.03 -15.84 4.51
N TYR A 7 -27.54 -16.87 3.82
CA TYR A 7 -26.70 -17.86 3.14
C TYR A 7 -25.79 -17.23 2.08
N ASN A 8 -26.32 -16.29 1.29
CA ASN A 8 -25.53 -15.56 0.31
C ASN A 8 -24.48 -14.67 1.00
N LYS A 9 -24.84 -13.98 2.07
CA LYS A 9 -23.91 -13.16 2.84
C LYS A 9 -22.75 -14.02 3.37
N ASP A 10 -23.06 -15.13 4.05
CA ASP A 10 -22.04 -16.03 4.60
C ASP A 10 -21.15 -16.64 3.50
N ARG A 11 -21.71 -16.89 2.32
CA ARG A 11 -20.94 -17.36 1.15
C ARG A 11 -19.97 -16.29 0.65
N TRP A 12 -20.41 -15.04 0.56
CA TRP A 12 -19.60 -13.93 0.09
C TRP A 12 -18.57 -13.50 1.14
N ASP A 13 -18.93 -13.46 2.42
CA ASP A 13 -18.02 -13.18 3.54
C ASP A 13 -16.89 -14.22 3.62
N LYS A 14 -17.16 -15.50 3.28
CA LYS A 14 -16.13 -16.54 3.18
C LYS A 14 -15.25 -16.43 1.93
N ALA A 15 -15.77 -15.85 0.86
CA ALA A 15 -15.05 -15.71 -0.40
C ALA A 15 -14.15 -14.47 -0.42
N LEU A 16 -14.49 -13.45 0.38
CA LEU A 16 -13.70 -12.24 0.53
C LEU A 16 -12.63 -12.46 1.61
N ASP A 17 -11.37 -12.37 1.21
CA ASP A 17 -10.25 -12.29 2.15
C ASP A 17 -10.21 -10.85 2.70
N ILE A 18 -10.76 -10.66 3.91
CA ILE A 18 -10.80 -9.34 4.54
C ILE A 18 -9.38 -9.01 5.03
N TYR A 19 -8.70 -8.11 4.31
CA TYR A 19 -7.42 -7.58 4.76
C TYR A 19 -7.64 -6.40 5.71
N ASP A 20 -7.05 -6.51 6.89
CA ASP A 20 -6.86 -5.40 7.82
C ASP A 20 -5.41 -4.91 7.78
N PHE A 21 -5.23 -3.60 7.94
CA PHE A 21 -3.93 -2.98 8.06
C PHE A 21 -3.73 -2.46 9.47
N ASP A 22 -2.52 -2.67 10.01
CA ASP A 22 -2.14 -2.08 11.29
C ASP A 22 -1.39 -0.76 11.13
N ILE A 23 -1.45 0.05 12.17
CA ILE A 23 -0.74 1.34 12.24
C ILE A 23 0.77 1.06 12.15
N GLY A 24 1.45 1.75 11.24
CA GLY A 24 2.86 1.55 10.93
C GLY A 24 3.14 0.58 9.78
N GLU A 25 2.13 -0.10 9.21
CA GLU A 25 2.33 -0.93 8.03
C GLU A 25 2.54 -0.09 6.76
N TYR A 26 3.33 -0.64 5.84
CA TYR A 26 3.59 -0.04 4.53
C TYR A 26 2.55 -0.49 3.51
N VAL A 27 1.89 0.48 2.89
CA VAL A 27 0.82 0.29 1.91
C VAL A 27 1.09 1.07 0.63
N LYS A 28 0.57 0.58 -0.50
CA LYS A 28 0.51 1.29 -1.78
C LYS A 28 -0.91 1.76 -2.03
N LEU A 29 -1.04 2.95 -2.59
CA LEU A 29 -2.34 3.47 -3.00
C LEU A 29 -2.61 3.11 -4.46
N THR A 30 -3.69 2.38 -4.71
CA THR A 30 -4.20 2.15 -6.06
C THR A 30 -4.87 3.42 -6.54
N HIS A 31 -4.44 3.92 -7.69
CA HIS A 31 -5.00 5.09 -8.35
C HIS A 31 -5.40 4.69 -9.76
N GLU A 32 -6.70 4.77 -10.04
CA GLU A 32 -7.21 4.55 -11.40
C GLU A 32 -6.74 5.69 -12.29
N GLY A 33 -6.03 5.36 -13.37
CA GLY A 33 -5.67 6.34 -14.39
C GLY A 33 -6.90 6.73 -15.21
N CYS A 34 -6.95 7.97 -15.71
CA CYS A 34 -8.09 8.48 -16.50
C CYS A 34 -8.44 7.65 -17.75
N TYR A 35 -7.51 6.81 -18.23
CA TYR A 35 -7.67 6.03 -19.46
C TYR A 35 -8.07 4.57 -19.22
N GLY A 36 -8.25 4.14 -17.96
CA GLY A 36 -8.70 2.79 -17.63
C GLY A 36 -7.78 1.65 -18.09
N LEU A 37 -6.52 1.94 -18.44
CA LEU A 37 -5.62 0.98 -19.07
C LEU A 37 -5.03 -0.01 -18.05
N GLU A 38 -4.38 0.45 -16.98
CA GLU A 38 -3.90 -0.42 -15.88
C GLU A 38 -3.95 0.32 -14.54
N PRO A 39 -4.22 -0.36 -13.41
CA PRO A 39 -4.14 0.24 -12.08
C PRO A 39 -2.73 0.77 -11.82
N GLN A 40 -2.61 2.07 -11.52
CA GLN A 40 -1.34 2.66 -11.13
C GLN A 40 -1.20 2.63 -9.62
N TYR A 41 -0.05 2.17 -9.12
CA TYR A 41 0.25 2.21 -7.70
C TYR A 41 1.08 3.45 -7.38
N LYS A 42 0.52 4.33 -6.56
CA LYS A 42 1.24 5.45 -5.98
C LYS A 42 1.93 4.99 -4.72
N GLY A 43 3.25 5.19 -4.73
CA GLY A 43 4.10 5.34 -3.55
C GLY A 43 4.05 4.22 -2.51
N PRO A 44 5.05 4.18 -1.64
CA PRO A 44 4.89 3.58 -0.33
C PRO A 44 4.38 4.63 0.66
N TYR A 45 3.29 4.31 1.33
CA TYR A 45 2.71 5.07 2.41
C TYR A 45 2.74 4.26 3.70
N VAL A 46 2.68 4.95 4.82
CA VAL A 46 2.59 4.36 6.16
C VAL A 46 1.19 4.62 6.70
N VAL A 47 0.56 3.61 7.27
CA VAL A 47 -0.74 3.78 7.95
C VAL A 47 -0.50 4.50 9.28
N VAL A 48 -1.15 5.65 9.48
CA VAL A 48 -1.02 6.45 10.71
C VAL A 48 -2.20 6.22 11.64
N ASP A 49 -3.40 6.09 11.07
CA ASP A 49 -4.63 5.95 11.83
C ASP A 49 -5.61 5.06 11.06
N LYS A 50 -6.50 4.38 11.79
CA LYS A 50 -7.49 3.48 11.22
C LYS A 50 -8.85 3.69 11.88
N ASN A 51 -9.89 3.71 11.06
CA ASN A 51 -11.27 3.72 11.50
C ASN A 51 -11.91 2.36 11.15
N PRO A 52 -12.07 1.46 12.14
CA PRO A 52 -12.55 0.09 11.91
C PRO A 52 -14.03 0.05 11.50
N ASP A 53 -14.84 1.04 11.87
CA ASP A 53 -16.27 1.06 11.55
C ASP A 53 -16.54 1.20 10.04
N PHE A 54 -15.62 1.86 9.32
CA PHE A 54 -15.76 2.18 7.90
C PHE A 54 -14.63 1.61 7.03
N ALA A 55 -13.75 0.77 7.59
CA ALA A 55 -12.56 0.24 6.91
C ALA A 55 -11.74 1.33 6.18
N THR A 56 -11.62 2.50 6.80
CA THR A 56 -10.90 3.65 6.25
C THR A 56 -9.64 3.93 7.03
N TYR A 57 -8.60 4.33 6.30
CA TYR A 57 -7.26 4.50 6.82
C TYR A 57 -6.74 5.89 6.49
N LYS A 58 -6.00 6.46 7.43
CA LYS A 58 -5.22 7.68 7.20
C LYS A 58 -3.78 7.29 6.95
N ILE A 59 -3.24 7.78 5.84
CA ILE A 59 -1.91 7.38 5.39
C ILE A 59 -0.97 8.58 5.31
N GLU A 60 0.31 8.31 5.52
CA GLU A 60 1.40 9.27 5.50
C GLU A 60 2.43 8.87 4.45
N THR A 61 2.97 9.88 3.77
CA THR A 61 4.07 9.69 2.83
C THR A 61 5.36 9.47 3.61
N ILE A 62 6.33 8.70 3.09
CA ILE A 62 7.66 8.53 3.72
C ILE A 62 8.33 9.87 4.12
N GLN A 63 7.99 10.96 3.44
CA GLN A 63 8.49 12.31 3.74
C GLN A 63 7.83 12.99 4.96
N GLY A 64 6.99 12.29 5.73
CA GLY A 64 6.34 12.84 6.91
C GLY A 64 5.09 13.69 6.60
N LYS A 65 4.55 13.57 5.37
CA LYS A 65 3.36 14.33 4.95
C LYS A 65 2.14 13.43 5.02
N VAL A 66 1.30 13.67 6.01
CA VAL A 66 0.00 13.02 6.19
C VAL A 66 -0.95 13.50 5.08
N LEU A 67 -1.63 12.55 4.44
CA LEU A 67 -2.71 12.87 3.50
C LEU A 67 -3.96 13.27 4.28
N ASP A 68 -4.62 14.32 3.82
CA ASP A 68 -5.81 14.87 4.49
C ASP A 68 -7.04 13.95 4.32
N SER A 69 -7.09 13.26 3.18
CA SER A 69 -8.17 12.33 2.85
C SER A 69 -8.05 10.99 3.58
N TRP A 70 -9.20 10.50 4.05
CA TRP A 70 -9.37 9.10 4.46
C TRP A 70 -9.53 8.23 3.24
N ILE A 71 -8.89 7.06 3.25
CA ILE A 71 -8.81 6.17 2.11
C ILE A 71 -9.39 4.82 2.49
N HIS A 72 -10.27 4.29 1.64
CA HIS A 72 -10.88 2.98 1.86
C HIS A 72 -9.87 1.84 1.65
N MET A 73 -10.04 0.76 2.40
CA MET A 73 -9.26 -0.47 2.32
C MET A 73 -9.04 -0.97 0.88
N ASP A 74 -10.08 -0.96 0.05
CA ASP A 74 -10.01 -1.46 -1.34
C ASP A 74 -9.01 -0.71 -2.23
N CYS A 75 -8.69 0.54 -1.88
CA CYS A 75 -7.70 1.34 -2.60
C CYS A 75 -6.27 1.08 -2.10
N LEU A 76 -6.08 0.21 -1.10
CA LEU A 76 -4.79 -0.05 -0.47
C LEU A 76 -4.29 -1.45 -0.78
N VAL A 77 -3.00 -1.55 -1.09
CA VAL A 77 -2.33 -2.83 -1.33
C VAL A 77 -1.16 -2.97 -0.37
N LYS A 78 -1.10 -4.11 0.34
CA LYS A 78 0.00 -4.41 1.25
C LYS A 78 1.32 -4.46 0.50
N VAL A 79 2.34 -3.77 1.02
CA VAL A 79 3.68 -3.84 0.45
C VAL A 79 4.53 -4.82 1.24
N THR A 80 4.93 -5.92 0.60
CA THR A 80 5.93 -6.82 1.19
C THR A 80 7.26 -6.09 1.33
N ALA A 81 7.79 -6.05 2.56
CA ALA A 81 9.00 -5.31 2.92
C ALA A 81 10.25 -5.60 2.06
N ASN A 82 10.28 -6.74 1.37
CA ASN A 82 11.37 -7.15 0.48
C ASN A 82 11.58 -6.21 -0.72
N LEU A 83 10.57 -5.43 -1.12
CA LEU A 83 10.72 -4.41 -2.17
C LEU A 83 11.55 -3.19 -1.72
N PHE A 84 11.51 -2.84 -0.44
CA PHE A 84 12.22 -1.65 0.08
C PHE A 84 13.72 -1.86 0.25
N ARG A 85 14.12 -3.04 0.75
CA ARG A 85 15.55 -3.42 0.83
C ARG A 85 16.25 -3.27 -0.53
N ASN A 86 15.54 -3.59 -1.60
CA ASN A 86 16.09 -3.53 -2.95
C ASN A 86 16.31 -2.09 -3.46
N GLN A 87 15.54 -1.11 -3.00
CA GLN A 87 15.66 0.28 -3.47
C GLN A 87 16.80 1.02 -2.77
N GLU A 88 16.97 0.83 -1.46
CA GLU A 88 18.10 1.42 -0.73
C GLU A 88 19.43 0.78 -1.11
N VAL A 89 19.50 -0.56 -1.17
CA VAL A 89 20.73 -1.28 -1.56
C VAL A 89 21.16 -0.89 -2.97
N LYS A 90 20.21 -0.73 -3.92
CA LYS A 90 20.53 -0.22 -5.27
C LYS A 90 21.12 1.20 -5.24
N LYS A 91 20.60 2.09 -4.37
CA LYS A 91 21.09 3.46 -4.24
C LYS A 91 22.55 3.49 -3.74
N TYR A 92 22.88 2.69 -2.73
CA TYR A 92 24.26 2.58 -2.21
C TYR A 92 25.20 1.86 -3.19
N LEU A 93 24.72 0.86 -3.93
CA LEU A 93 25.52 0.15 -4.94
C LEU A 93 25.87 1.08 -6.12
N ILE A 94 24.92 1.88 -6.59
CA ILE A 94 25.16 2.86 -7.66
C ILE A 94 26.15 3.93 -7.19
N LEU A 95 25.97 4.46 -5.97
CA LEU A 95 26.89 5.46 -5.43
C LEU A 95 28.32 4.92 -5.27
N THR A 96 28.48 3.68 -4.80
CA THR A 96 29.81 3.04 -4.67
C THR A 96 30.44 2.72 -6.03
N LEU A 97 29.66 2.33 -7.04
CA LEU A 97 30.13 2.17 -8.42
C LEU A 97 30.58 3.50 -9.03
N ILE A 98 29.83 4.59 -8.83
CA ILE A 98 30.21 5.93 -9.28
C ILE A 98 31.46 6.43 -8.57
N LEU A 99 31.57 6.22 -7.26
CA LEU A 99 32.75 6.61 -6.47
C LEU A 99 33.98 5.80 -6.88
N LYS A 100 33.85 4.49 -7.13
CA LYS A 100 34.93 3.66 -7.69
C LYS A 100 35.37 4.09 -9.09
N ASN A 101 34.45 4.54 -9.95
CA ASN A 101 34.79 5.07 -11.27
C ASN A 101 35.42 6.48 -11.22
N LYS A 102 35.06 7.32 -10.24
CA LYS A 102 35.60 8.68 -10.12
C LYS A 102 36.91 8.77 -9.35
N TYR A 103 37.14 7.88 -8.39
CA TYR A 103 38.30 7.86 -7.51
C TYR A 103 39.12 6.56 -7.68
N GLY A 104 38.92 5.85 -8.78
CA GLY A 104 39.65 4.65 -9.13
C GLY A 104 41.12 4.95 -9.38
N ASN A 105 41.96 4.36 -8.54
CA ASN A 105 43.37 4.09 -8.75
C ASN A 105 43.55 3.13 -9.95
#